data_AF-A0AAV4MQR1-F1
#
_entry.id   AF-A0AAV4MQR1-F1
#
_cell.length_a   1.000
_cell.length_b   1.000
_cell.length_c   1.000
_cell.angle_alpha   90.00
_cell.angle_beta   90.00
_cell.angle_gamma   90.00
#
_symmetry.space_group_name_H-M   'P 1'
#
loop_
_entity.id
_entity.type
_entity.pdbx_description
1 polymer ?
#
loop_
_entity_poly.entity_id
_entity_poly.type
_entity_poly.pdbx_seq_one_letter_code
_entity_poly.pdbx_strand_id
1 'polypeptide(L)'
;MSAEGFRQEMPPKGGFAGITWERVPLKKPWSGVKIFAAWAVITAASYRIYVESIKLRKRLRRENEELTVALEPLLMAERDRMFLKQLNKNREEEKDLMKNVPDWEVGTWYGEPIFKTVGDRMVSPHSLEYYAHANPRERAYMHTYDFWM
;
A
#
# COMPACT_ATOMS: atom_id res chain seq x y z
N MET A 1 96.08 -29.41 -25.10
CA MET A 1 95.03 -28.85 -25.96
C MET A 1 93.74 -28.90 -25.17
N SER A 2 93.31 -27.74 -24.67
CA SER A 2 92.06 -27.56 -23.95
C SER A 2 90.91 -27.97 -24.88
N ALA A 3 90.08 -28.91 -24.45
CA ALA A 3 88.70 -28.95 -24.90
C ALA A 3 87.89 -28.59 -23.67
N GLU A 4 87.50 -27.32 -23.56
CA GLU A 4 86.38 -26.92 -22.69
C GLU A 4 85.19 -27.78 -23.13
N GLY A 5 85.02 -28.92 -22.45
CA GLY A 5 84.05 -29.92 -22.80
C GLY A 5 82.68 -29.34 -22.52
N PHE A 6 81.88 -29.19 -23.57
CA PHE A 6 80.47 -28.81 -23.43
C PHE A 6 79.81 -29.70 -22.38
N ARG A 7 79.40 -29.10 -21.25
CA ARG A 7 78.63 -29.79 -20.22
C ARG A 7 77.20 -29.92 -20.74
N GLN A 8 76.95 -31.00 -21.47
CA GLN A 8 75.62 -31.31 -21.96
C GLN A 8 74.71 -31.64 -20.77
N GLU A 9 73.60 -30.91 -20.64
CA GLU A 9 72.56 -31.26 -19.67
C GLU A 9 71.95 -32.60 -20.07
N MET A 10 72.02 -33.58 -19.17
CA MET A 10 71.53 -34.93 -19.37
C MET A 10 70.37 -35.18 -18.41
N PRO A 11 69.37 -36.01 -18.79
CA PRO A 11 68.38 -36.46 -17.82
C PRO A 11 69.09 -37.20 -16.67
N PRO A 12 68.52 -37.13 -15.44
CA PRO A 12 69.10 -37.82 -14.29
C PRO A 12 69.24 -39.32 -14.57
N LYS A 13 70.26 -39.95 -13.98
CA LYS A 13 70.52 -41.40 -14.08
C LYS A 13 69.35 -42.17 -13.42
N GLY A 14 68.30 -42.43 -14.19
CA GLY A 14 67.01 -42.96 -13.69
C GLY A 14 65.79 -42.45 -14.44
N GLY A 15 65.94 -41.42 -15.30
CA GLY A 15 64.84 -40.82 -16.05
C GLY A 15 64.02 -39.84 -15.22
N PHE A 16 63.15 -39.07 -15.89
CA PHE A 16 62.19 -38.19 -15.21
C PHE A 16 60.99 -38.98 -14.69
N ALA A 17 60.33 -38.46 -13.65
CA ALA A 17 59.07 -39.03 -13.17
C ALA A 17 58.04 -39.06 -14.30
N GLY A 18 57.21 -40.12 -14.33
CA GLY A 18 56.14 -40.25 -15.30
C GLY A 18 55.17 -39.09 -15.20
N ILE A 19 55.09 -38.28 -16.26
CA ILE A 19 54.13 -37.19 -16.34
C ILE A 19 52.77 -37.81 -16.64
N THR A 20 51.81 -37.60 -15.74
CA THR A 20 50.42 -37.98 -16.02
C THR A 20 49.86 -37.00 -17.04
N TRP A 21 49.81 -37.42 -18.30
CA TRP A 21 49.26 -36.64 -19.41
C TRP A 21 47.73 -36.85 -19.55
N GLU A 22 47.20 -37.89 -18.90
CA GLU A 22 45.77 -38.19 -18.89
C GLU A 22 44.99 -37.23 -18.00
N ARG A 23 43.78 -36.86 -18.44
CA ARG A 23 42.87 -36.03 -17.65
C ARG A 23 42.28 -36.85 -16.52
N VAL A 24 42.56 -36.48 -15.27
CA VAL A 24 41.90 -37.05 -14.08
C VAL A 24 40.62 -36.27 -13.78
N PRO A 25 39.41 -36.82 -14.05
CA PRO A 25 38.18 -36.11 -13.71
C PRO A 25 37.97 -36.08 -12.20
N LEU A 26 37.65 -34.91 -11.65
CA LEU A 26 37.30 -34.78 -10.24
C LEU A 26 35.99 -35.54 -9.96
N LYS A 27 35.97 -36.32 -8.87
CA LYS A 27 34.76 -36.98 -8.39
C LYS A 27 33.74 -35.93 -7.95
N LYS A 28 32.58 -35.89 -8.60
CA LYS A 28 31.48 -34.97 -8.23
C LYS A 28 30.82 -35.48 -6.95
N PRO A 29 30.85 -34.71 -5.83
CA PRO A 29 30.32 -35.20 -4.55
C PRO A 29 28.79 -35.31 -4.54
N TRP A 30 28.10 -34.61 -5.46
CA TRP A 30 26.65 -34.58 -5.57
C TRP A 30 26.17 -35.26 -6.85
N SER A 31 25.33 -36.28 -6.70
CA SER A 31 24.55 -36.85 -7.79
C SER A 31 23.32 -35.97 -8.06
N GLY A 32 22.88 -35.88 -9.32
CA GLY A 32 21.72 -35.06 -9.71
C GLY A 32 20.47 -35.39 -8.90
N VAL A 33 20.25 -36.67 -8.58
CA VAL A 33 19.11 -37.12 -7.76
C VAL A 33 19.13 -36.52 -6.35
N LYS A 34 20.32 -36.39 -5.74
CA LYS A 34 20.46 -35.80 -4.40
C LYS A 34 20.13 -34.31 -4.40
N ILE A 35 20.49 -33.61 -5.48
CA ILE A 35 20.18 -32.18 -5.66
C ILE A 35 18.67 -31.98 -5.81
N PHE A 36 18.00 -32.80 -6.63
CA PHE A 36 16.55 -32.74 -6.78
C PHE A 36 15.80 -33.10 -5.49
N ALA A 37 16.29 -34.09 -4.73
CA ALA A 37 15.71 -34.43 -3.44
C ALA A 37 15.84 -33.29 -2.43
N ALA A 38 17.03 -32.67 -2.33
CA ALA A 38 17.26 -31.52 -1.45
C ALA A 38 16.37 -30.33 -1.85
N TRP A 39 16.26 -30.04 -3.15
CA TRP A 39 15.39 -29.00 -3.66
C TRP A 39 13.92 -29.25 -3.29
N ALA A 40 13.42 -30.47 -3.52
CA ALA A 40 12.03 -30.81 -3.20
C ALA A 40 11.71 -30.64 -1.70
N VAL A 41 12.64 -31.01 -0.81
CA VAL A 41 12.47 -30.83 0.64
C VAL A 41 12.44 -29.35 1.01
N ILE A 42 13.37 -28.55 0.47
CA ILE A 42 13.42 -27.10 0.72
C ILE A 42 12.14 -26.42 0.21
N THR A 43 11.67 -26.78 -0.98
CA THR A 43 10.43 -26.22 -1.56
C THR A 43 9.20 -26.63 -0.76
N ALA A 44 9.12 -27.87 -0.29
CA ALA A 44 8.01 -28.30 0.56
C ALA A 44 7.99 -27.55 1.90
N ALA A 45 9.15 -27.36 2.52
CA ALA A 45 9.28 -26.59 3.77
C ALA A 45 8.92 -25.11 3.56
N SER A 46 9.43 -24.48 2.49
CA SER A 46 9.14 -23.09 2.19
C SER A 46 7.66 -22.87 1.87
N TYR A 47 7.03 -23.80 1.14
CA TYR A 47 5.60 -23.75 0.85
C TYR A 47 4.75 -23.78 2.13
N ARG A 48 5.11 -24.61 3.11
CA ARG A 48 4.40 -24.63 4.40
C ARG A 48 4.51 -23.30 5.15
N ILE A 49 5.72 -22.74 5.22
CA ILE A 49 5.95 -21.43 5.87
C ILE A 49 5.16 -20.33 5.15
N TYR A 50 5.13 -20.37 3.82
CA TYR A 50 4.37 -19.43 2.99
C TYR A 50 2.87 -19.50 3.27
N VAL A 51 2.30 -20.71 3.34
CA VAL A 51 0.89 -20.91 3.67
C VAL A 51 0.54 -20.37 5.06
N GLU A 52 1.35 -20.64 6.07
CA GLU A 52 1.14 -20.08 7.41
C GLU A 52 1.25 -18.53 7.43
N SER A 53 2.18 -17.97 6.65
CA SER A 53 2.33 -16.52 6.49
C SER A 53 1.08 -15.89 5.87
N ILE A 54 0.46 -16.54 4.88
CA ILE A 54 -0.81 -16.08 4.30
C ILE A 54 -1.93 -16.12 5.34
N LYS A 55 -2.04 -17.21 6.10
CA LYS A 55 -3.07 -17.34 7.16
C LYS A 55 -2.92 -16.23 8.20
N LEU A 56 -1.68 -15.94 8.63
CA LEU A 56 -1.41 -14.86 9.57
C LEU A 56 -1.82 -13.50 9.00
N ARG A 57 -1.45 -13.18 7.75
CA ARG A 57 -1.84 -11.92 7.10
C ARG A 57 -3.36 -11.78 6.99
N LYS A 58 -4.08 -12.87 6.69
CA LYS A 58 -5.54 -12.87 6.64
C LYS A 58 -6.16 -12.60 8.02
N ARG A 59 -5.59 -13.16 9.09
CA ARG A 59 -6.03 -12.88 10.47
C ARG A 59 -5.82 -11.41 10.84
N LEU A 60 -4.63 -10.87 10.58
CA LEU A 60 -4.31 -9.46 10.86
C LEU A 60 -5.18 -8.50 10.05
N ARG A 61 -5.46 -8.83 8.79
CA ARG A 61 -6.38 -8.04 7.97
C ARG A 61 -7.79 -8.02 8.58
N ARG A 62 -8.30 -9.19 8.97
CA ARG A 62 -9.62 -9.29 9.60
C ARG A 62 -9.67 -8.50 10.91
N GLU A 63 -8.63 -8.60 11.73
CA GLU A 63 -8.52 -7.83 12.98
C GLU A 63 -8.58 -6.32 12.70
N ASN A 64 -7.85 -5.81 11.70
CA ASN A 64 -7.92 -4.40 11.31
C ASN A 64 -9.31 -3.99 10.77
N GLU A 65 -9.97 -4.87 10.01
CA GLU A 65 -11.34 -4.64 9.53
C GLU A 65 -12.33 -4.58 10.69
N GLU A 66 -12.24 -5.51 11.65
CA GLU A 66 -13.05 -5.55 12.87
C GLU A 66 -12.85 -4.29 13.72
N LEU A 67 -11.60 -3.83 13.88
CA LEU A 67 -11.30 -2.58 14.58
C LEU A 67 -11.88 -1.36 13.86
N THR A 68 -11.85 -1.35 12.53
CA THR A 68 -12.42 -0.26 11.73
C THR A 68 -13.93 -0.20 11.91
N VAL A 69 -14.62 -1.35 11.82
CA VAL A 69 -16.08 -1.45 12.05
C VAL A 69 -16.45 -1.05 13.48
N ALA A 70 -15.62 -1.40 14.47
CA ALA A 70 -15.86 -1.01 15.86
C ALA A 70 -15.75 0.51 16.08
N LEU A 71 -14.85 1.20 15.36
CA LEU A 71 -14.64 2.65 15.47
C LEU A 71 -15.57 3.46 14.56
N GLU A 72 -16.05 2.89 13.46
CA GLU A 72 -16.93 3.52 12.48
C GLU A 72 -18.11 4.31 13.08
N PRO A 73 -18.91 3.78 14.05
CA PRO A 73 -20.04 4.53 14.58
C PRO A 73 -19.63 5.81 15.33
N LEU A 74 -18.46 5.80 16.00
CA LEU A 74 -17.94 7.00 16.67
C LEU A 74 -17.51 8.05 15.66
N LEU A 75 -16.75 7.64 14.64
CA LEU A 75 -16.27 8.53 13.58
C LEU A 75 -17.44 9.12 12.77
N MET A 76 -18.46 8.31 12.48
CA MET A 76 -19.67 8.75 11.79
C MET A 76 -20.43 9.77 12.63
N ALA A 77 -20.60 9.53 13.93
CA ALA A 77 -21.27 10.47 14.83
C ALA A 77 -20.50 11.80 14.98
N GLU A 78 -19.17 11.75 15.06
CA GLU A 78 -18.33 12.96 15.09
C GLU A 78 -18.46 13.75 13.78
N ARG A 79 -18.41 13.06 12.64
CA ARG A 79 -18.60 13.66 11.31
C ARG A 79 -19.97 14.33 11.21
N ASP A 80 -21.05 13.64 11.57
CA ASP A 80 -22.41 14.15 11.45
C ASP A 80 -22.60 15.40 12.33
N ARG A 81 -21.99 15.43 13.52
CA ARG A 81 -21.96 16.64 14.37
C ARG A 81 -21.22 17.79 13.70
N MET A 82 -20.05 17.53 13.10
CA MET A 82 -19.28 18.56 12.40
C MET A 82 -20.04 19.10 11.19
N PHE A 83 -20.69 18.21 10.44
CA PHE A 83 -21.50 18.54 9.28
C PHE A 83 -22.66 19.46 9.65
N LEU A 84 -23.46 19.09 10.66
CA LEU A 84 -24.58 19.92 11.12
C LEU A 84 -24.13 21.27 11.67
N LYS A 85 -22.99 21.33 12.38
CA LYS A 85 -22.42 22.60 12.86
C LYS A 85 -22.06 23.53 11.71
N GLN A 86 -21.44 23.01 10.65
CA GLN A 86 -21.08 23.81 9.50
C GLN A 86 -22.32 24.30 8.74
N LEU A 87 -23.35 23.48 8.60
CA LEU A 87 -24.62 23.91 8.00
C LEU A 87 -25.31 25.00 8.84
N ASN A 88 -25.29 24.86 10.16
CA ASN A 88 -25.84 25.90 11.04
C ASN A 88 -25.07 27.21 10.90
N LYS A 89 -23.73 27.16 10.82
CA LYS A 89 -22.90 28.33 10.55
C LYS A 89 -23.25 28.99 9.21
N ASN A 90 -23.36 28.22 8.13
CA ASN A 90 -23.74 28.75 6.82
C ASN A 90 -25.12 29.42 6.87
N ARG A 91 -26.08 28.84 7.60
CA ARG A 91 -27.42 29.41 7.79
C ARG A 91 -27.43 30.70 8.61
N GLU A 92 -26.59 30.79 9.64
CA GLU A 92 -26.40 32.02 10.43
C GLU A 92 -25.79 33.14 9.57
N GLU A 93 -24.77 32.82 8.78
CA GLU A 93 -24.16 33.79 7.87
C GLU A 93 -25.11 34.22 6.74
N GLU A 94 -25.91 33.30 6.19
CA GLU A 94 -26.96 33.60 5.22
C GLU A 94 -27.97 34.61 5.80
N LYS A 95 -28.43 34.38 7.04
CA LYS A 95 -29.36 35.28 7.74
C LYS A 95 -28.78 36.69 7.90
N ASP A 96 -27.52 36.78 8.29
CA ASP A 96 -26.85 38.07 8.50
C ASP A 96 -26.59 38.81 7.19
N LEU A 97 -26.27 38.08 6.11
CA LEU A 97 -25.97 38.64 4.79
C LEU A 97 -27.25 39.05 4.04
N MET A 98 -28.31 38.27 4.13
CA MET A 98 -29.55 38.47 3.37
C MET A 98 -30.62 39.30 4.09
N LYS A 99 -30.36 39.78 5.31
CA LYS A 99 -31.33 40.55 6.13
C LYS A 99 -31.96 41.78 5.46
N ASN A 100 -31.31 42.34 4.44
CA ASN A 100 -31.76 43.57 3.76
C ASN A 100 -32.46 43.28 2.42
N VAL A 101 -32.59 42.01 2.03
CA VAL A 101 -33.21 41.63 0.75
C VAL A 101 -34.70 41.39 1.00
N PRO A 102 -35.60 42.10 0.28
CA PRO A 102 -37.04 41.87 0.41
C PRO A 102 -37.39 40.45 -0.04
N ASP A 103 -38.36 39.83 0.63
CA ASP A 103 -38.90 38.50 0.34
C ASP A 103 -37.88 37.34 0.45
N TRP A 104 -36.72 37.56 1.07
CA TRP A 104 -35.75 36.49 1.32
C TRP A 104 -36.08 35.71 2.60
N GLU A 105 -36.42 34.44 2.44
CA GLU A 105 -36.61 33.49 3.54
C GLU A 105 -35.40 32.54 3.62
N VAL A 106 -34.66 32.62 4.75
CA VAL A 106 -33.43 31.85 4.97
C VAL A 106 -33.63 30.35 4.78
N GLY A 107 -32.77 29.72 3.97
CA GLY A 107 -32.83 28.28 3.68
C GLY A 107 -33.87 27.90 2.62
N THR A 108 -34.54 28.86 1.99
CA THR A 108 -35.42 28.67 0.84
C THR A 108 -35.00 29.60 -0.30
N TRP A 109 -35.51 29.32 -1.49
CA TRP A 109 -35.41 30.25 -2.60
C TRP A 109 -36.66 31.15 -2.62
N TYR A 110 -36.57 32.33 -2.00
CA TYR A 110 -37.68 33.29 -1.90
C TYR A 110 -39.01 32.64 -1.42
N GLY A 111 -38.95 31.80 -0.39
CA GLY A 111 -40.10 31.08 0.17
C GLY A 111 -40.43 29.75 -0.51
N GLU A 112 -39.79 29.42 -1.64
CA GLU A 112 -39.93 28.10 -2.27
C GLU A 112 -38.77 27.15 -1.90
N PRO A 113 -39.04 25.88 -1.56
CA PRO A 113 -37.98 24.89 -1.43
C PRO A 113 -37.31 24.62 -2.79
N ILE A 114 -35.99 24.56 -2.81
CA ILE A 114 -35.19 24.28 -4.03
C ILE A 114 -35.59 22.91 -4.62
N PHE A 115 -35.77 21.91 -3.76
CA PHE A 115 -36.13 20.56 -4.19
C PHE A 115 -37.63 20.29 -3.97
N LYS A 116 -38.41 20.25 -5.06
CA LYS A 116 -39.87 20.06 -5.01
C LYS A 116 -40.30 18.60 -4.77
N THR A 117 -39.45 17.63 -5.08
CA THR A 117 -39.79 16.20 -5.08
C THR A 117 -39.36 15.44 -3.83
N VAL A 118 -38.50 16.03 -3.00
CA VAL A 118 -37.78 15.30 -1.95
C VAL A 118 -38.58 15.20 -0.64
N GLY A 119 -39.61 16.04 -0.47
CA GLY A 119 -40.42 16.07 0.74
C GLY A 119 -39.58 16.49 1.95
N ASP A 120 -39.70 15.74 3.05
CA ASP A 120 -39.04 16.03 4.34
C ASP A 120 -37.66 15.36 4.50
N ARG A 121 -37.05 14.89 3.40
CA ARG A 121 -35.72 14.26 3.47
C ARG A 121 -34.62 15.31 3.37
N MET A 122 -33.56 15.12 4.15
CA MET A 122 -32.37 15.95 4.06
C MET A 122 -31.63 15.68 2.76
N VAL A 123 -31.40 16.72 1.97
CA VAL A 123 -30.51 16.67 0.80
C VAL A 123 -29.12 17.07 1.25
N SER A 124 -28.12 16.25 0.95
CA SER A 124 -26.72 16.60 1.16
C SER A 124 -26.36 17.78 0.23
N PRO A 125 -25.86 18.90 0.76
CA PRO A 125 -25.45 20.03 -0.07
C PRO A 125 -24.27 19.65 -0.94
N HIS A 126 -24.03 20.42 -1.99
CA HIS A 126 -22.82 20.26 -2.78
C HIS A 126 -21.59 20.74 -1.98
N SER A 127 -20.39 20.24 -2.31
CA SER A 127 -19.15 20.61 -1.60
C SER A 127 -18.90 22.12 -1.61
N LEU A 128 -19.20 22.80 -2.72
CA LEU A 128 -19.13 24.27 -2.80
C LEU A 128 -20.10 24.98 -1.85
N GLU A 129 -21.31 24.44 -1.65
CA GLU A 129 -22.32 25.00 -0.75
C GLU A 129 -21.92 24.78 0.71
N TYR A 130 -21.39 23.60 1.02
CA TYR A 130 -20.91 23.26 2.36
C TYR A 130 -19.75 24.16 2.80
N TYR A 131 -18.79 24.41 1.91
CA TYR A 131 -17.59 25.24 2.17
C TYR A 131 -17.75 26.72 1.81
N ALA A 132 -18.95 27.20 1.43
CA ALA A 132 -19.16 28.59 1.00
C ALA A 132 -18.67 29.63 2.01
N HIS A 133 -18.91 29.36 3.30
CA HIS A 133 -18.58 30.22 4.44
C HIS A 133 -17.51 29.60 5.37
N ALA A 134 -16.79 28.60 4.86
CA ALA A 134 -15.72 27.96 5.60
C ALA A 134 -14.41 28.78 5.54
N ASN A 135 -13.47 28.46 6.42
CA ASN A 135 -12.16 29.09 6.35
C ASN A 135 -11.49 28.74 5.00
N PRO A 136 -10.82 29.68 4.30
CA PRO A 136 -10.11 29.38 3.05
C PRO A 136 -9.15 28.19 3.13
N ARG A 137 -8.57 27.91 4.31
CA ARG A 137 -7.73 26.72 4.55
C ARG A 137 -8.53 25.42 4.53
N GLU A 138 -9.77 25.45 5.00
CA GLU A 138 -10.67 24.29 5.01
C GLU A 138 -11.17 23.95 3.61
N ARG A 139 -11.26 24.94 2.72
CA ARG A 139 -11.63 24.76 1.31
C ARG A 139 -10.68 23.82 0.55
N ALA A 140 -9.43 23.68 1.00
CA ALA A 140 -8.50 22.69 0.43
C ALA A 140 -9.01 21.25 0.60
N TYR A 141 -9.80 20.98 1.65
CA TYR A 141 -10.40 19.68 1.93
C TYR A 141 -11.74 19.46 1.20
N MET A 142 -12.15 20.34 0.29
CA MET A 142 -13.40 20.18 -0.46
C MET A 142 -13.49 18.83 -1.20
N HIS A 143 -12.36 18.33 -1.71
CA HIS A 143 -12.29 17.02 -2.36
C HIS A 143 -12.61 15.83 -1.44
N THR A 144 -12.42 15.97 -0.12
CA THR A 144 -12.77 14.89 0.81
C THR A 144 -14.27 14.82 1.02
N TYR A 145 -14.98 15.94 0.98
CA TYR A 145 -16.43 15.96 1.10
C TYR A 145 -17.11 15.10 0.03
N ASP A 146 -16.75 15.30 -1.24
CA ASP A 146 -17.33 14.57 -2.38
C ASP A 146 -16.98 13.07 -2.37
N PHE A 147 -15.94 12.66 -1.65
CA PHE A 147 -15.61 11.25 -1.46
C PHE A 147 -16.47 10.58 -0.39
N TRP A 148 -16.95 11.33 0.60
CA TRP A 148 -17.61 10.81 1.80
C TRP A 148 -19.13 10.99 1.82
N MET A 149 -19.68 11.86 0.96
CA MET A 149 -21.11 12.14 0.79
C MET A 149 -21.63 11.50 -0.50
#